data_AF-A0AAN9UVF8-F1
#
_entry.id   AF-A0AAN9UVF8-F1
#
_cell.length_a   1.000
_cell.length_b   1.000
_cell.length_c   1.000
_cell.angle_alpha   90.00
_cell.angle_beta   90.00
_cell.angle_gamma   90.00
#
_symmetry.space_group_name_H-M   'P 1'
#
loop_
_entity.id
_entity.type
_entity.pdbx_description
1 polymer ?
#
loop_
_entity_poly.entity_id
_entity_poly.type
_entity_poly.pdbx_seq_one_letter_code
_entity_poly.pdbx_strand_id
1 'polypeptide(L)'
;MASTVQPLRVCLRAYRRAPVPQLPQQSRAAAAAAAAPRIRLQTPTATTRRGFSTTQPHPAKAKKPKLDEEDADGEVKIDRPLTEEELKWIDGIKAKWDKLPPAAQNQFEKDAYELNQARRSAMAMDKDALRGAKFWSHLEEDTEFITDEQNEDPFDEDDIMAMAHHKFEEFREYREYARLAAWEMPLLSKLARPFEPPTEEEPLRFRYTSYMGEFHPAESKVVVEFCPKDLGLTEAQQLKMKKLLGPRYNPETEIAKMSCEQFEHQAQNKRYLGDVINSLIEKAKDPTDMFEDIPLYTGHHTFKVKPKFPKEWRMTEERRKYIDEVREKALLIDKEKEEQGLLVDGPARIKQYLEKPVAVPEHVLQRPVRPTSRPARRI
;
A
#
# COMPACT_ATOMS: atom_id res chain seq x y z
N MET A 1 -57.21 -20.18 30.64
CA MET A 1 -57.91 -19.03 30.00
C MET A 1 -56.85 -18.22 29.26
N ALA A 2 -56.40 -18.66 28.08
CA ALA A 2 -56.71 -18.06 26.77
C ALA A 2 -56.49 -16.52 26.77
N SER A 3 -55.51 -15.94 26.08
CA SER A 3 -55.43 -15.89 24.61
C SER A 3 -54.08 -15.30 24.17
N THR A 4 -53.32 -16.03 23.34
CA THR A 4 -52.20 -15.49 22.55
C THR A 4 -52.53 -15.67 21.06
N VAL A 5 -52.49 -14.56 20.31
CA VAL A 5 -52.72 -14.52 18.87
C VAL A 5 -51.35 -14.44 18.18
N GLN A 6 -51.00 -15.47 17.41
CA GLN A 6 -50.02 -15.45 16.31
C GLN A 6 -50.69 -14.90 15.02
N PRO A 7 -50.10 -14.85 13.79
CA PRO A 7 -48.71 -15.07 13.28
C PRO A 7 -48.29 -14.07 12.15
N LEU A 8 -47.11 -14.33 11.53
CA LEU A 8 -46.74 -14.26 10.08
C LEU A 8 -45.46 -13.42 9.83
N ARG A 9 -44.28 -14.04 9.63
CA ARG A 9 -43.70 -14.63 8.40
C ARG A 9 -43.48 -13.64 7.25
N VAL A 10 -42.24 -13.65 6.70
CA VAL A 10 -41.77 -13.36 5.31
C VAL A 10 -40.46 -12.53 5.39
N CYS A 11 -39.32 -12.81 4.75
CA CYS A 11 -38.76 -13.95 4.02
C CYS A 11 -37.24 -13.69 3.90
N LEU A 12 -36.42 -14.65 4.33
CA LEU A 12 -35.03 -14.81 3.90
C LEU A 12 -35.04 -15.29 2.44
N ARG A 13 -34.28 -14.63 1.55
CA ARG A 13 -34.02 -15.17 0.20
C ARG A 13 -32.54 -15.12 -0.12
N ALA A 14 -31.86 -16.19 0.29
CA ALA A 14 -30.53 -16.54 -0.16
C ALA A 14 -30.57 -17.14 -1.58
N TYR A 15 -29.54 -16.81 -2.36
CA TYR A 15 -28.87 -17.65 -3.36
C TYR A 15 -29.56 -18.95 -3.77
N ARG A 16 -30.12 -18.99 -4.99
CA ARG A 16 -30.11 -20.21 -5.82
C ARG A 16 -29.86 -19.86 -7.27
N ARG A 17 -28.75 -20.40 -7.79
CA ARG A 17 -28.40 -20.51 -9.20
C ARG A 17 -29.46 -21.33 -9.93
N ALA A 18 -29.89 -20.88 -11.11
CA ALA A 18 -30.61 -21.69 -12.08
C ALA A 18 -29.69 -21.97 -13.29
N PRO A 19 -29.81 -23.14 -13.94
CA PRO A 19 -28.99 -23.52 -15.09
C PRO A 19 -29.55 -22.90 -16.39
N VAL A 20 -28.66 -22.47 -17.28
CA VAL A 20 -28.96 -21.88 -18.60
C VAL A 20 -28.91 -22.98 -19.67
N PRO A 21 -29.85 -23.05 -20.64
CA PRO A 21 -29.77 -23.99 -21.75
C PRO A 21 -28.78 -23.51 -22.83
N GLN A 22 -27.97 -24.45 -23.34
CA GLN A 22 -27.02 -24.24 -24.43
C GLN A 22 -27.71 -24.42 -25.79
N LEU A 23 -27.45 -23.53 -26.75
CA LEU A 23 -27.52 -23.76 -28.21
C LEU A 23 -26.67 -22.67 -28.93
N PRO A 24 -26.25 -22.85 -30.19
CA PRO A 24 -24.83 -23.04 -30.53
C PRO A 24 -24.14 -21.84 -31.20
N GLN A 25 -22.81 -21.95 -31.24
CA GLN A 25 -21.82 -21.05 -31.80
C GLN A 25 -22.13 -20.58 -33.24
N GLN A 26 -22.11 -19.27 -33.46
CA GLN A 26 -21.60 -18.69 -34.71
C GLN A 26 -20.72 -17.47 -34.41
N SER A 27 -19.53 -17.54 -34.96
CA SER A 27 -18.42 -16.59 -34.88
C SER A 27 -18.77 -15.22 -35.45
N ARG A 28 -18.44 -14.15 -34.73
CA ARG A 28 -17.92 -12.92 -35.33
C ARG A 28 -17.17 -12.05 -34.32
N ALA A 29 -16.09 -11.47 -34.84
CA ALA A 29 -15.00 -10.86 -34.14
C ALA A 29 -15.25 -9.40 -33.72
N ALA A 30 -14.37 -8.95 -32.81
CA ALA A 30 -13.92 -7.59 -32.57
C ALA A 30 -14.91 -6.59 -31.93
N ALA A 31 -14.60 -6.20 -30.68
CA ALA A 31 -14.32 -4.79 -30.36
C ALA A 31 -13.74 -4.67 -28.94
N ALA A 32 -12.77 -3.76 -28.83
CA ALA A 32 -12.00 -3.39 -27.66
C ALA A 32 -12.85 -3.05 -26.42
N ALA A 33 -12.54 -3.68 -25.29
CA ALA A 33 -12.97 -3.23 -23.97
C ALA A 33 -11.77 -2.58 -23.26
N ALA A 34 -11.97 -1.33 -22.88
CA ALA A 34 -11.02 -0.48 -22.17
C ALA A 34 -10.52 -1.13 -20.87
N ALA A 35 -9.21 -1.29 -20.77
CA ALA A 35 -8.55 -1.74 -19.55
C ALA A 35 -8.46 -0.59 -18.54
N ALA A 36 -9.31 -0.61 -17.51
CA ALA A 36 -9.11 0.21 -16.33
C ALA A 36 -7.87 -0.26 -15.54
N PRO A 37 -7.05 0.64 -14.97
CA PRO A 37 -5.90 0.23 -14.18
C PRO A 37 -6.36 -0.39 -12.86
N ARG A 38 -6.08 -1.69 -12.68
CA ARG A 38 -6.18 -2.37 -11.39
C ARG A 38 -5.09 -1.81 -10.45
N ILE A 39 -5.49 -1.01 -9.47
CA ILE A 39 -4.65 -0.64 -8.34
C ILE A 39 -4.33 -1.92 -7.56
N ARG A 40 -3.09 -2.41 -7.66
CA ARG A 40 -2.53 -3.44 -6.77
C ARG A 40 -2.24 -2.77 -5.43
N LEU A 41 -3.09 -3.00 -4.44
CA LEU A 41 -2.74 -2.80 -3.03
C LEU A 41 -1.59 -3.77 -2.69
N GLN A 42 -0.39 -3.22 -2.61
CA GLN A 42 0.76 -3.94 -2.06
C GLN A 42 0.56 -4.03 -0.54
N THR A 43 0.32 -5.22 -0.03
CA THR A 43 0.41 -5.49 1.41
C THR A 43 1.88 -5.42 1.83
N PRO A 44 2.30 -4.52 2.74
CA PRO A 44 3.65 -4.56 3.27
C PRO A 44 3.80 -5.79 4.18
N THR A 45 4.75 -6.65 3.85
CA THR A 45 5.26 -7.71 4.72
C THR A 45 5.80 -7.06 6.00
N ALA A 46 5.15 -7.34 7.13
CA ALA A 46 5.54 -6.84 8.44
C ALA A 46 6.87 -7.46 8.88
N THR A 47 7.95 -6.70 8.76
CA THR A 47 9.21 -6.97 9.44
C THR A 47 9.02 -6.63 10.92
N THR A 48 8.90 -7.65 11.76
CA THR A 48 8.83 -7.52 13.23
C THR A 48 10.09 -6.86 13.77
N ARG A 49 10.05 -5.55 14.00
CA ARG A 49 11.00 -4.86 14.88
C ARG A 49 10.47 -4.99 16.31
N ARG A 50 11.18 -5.77 17.14
CA ARG A 50 10.96 -5.83 18.58
C ARG A 50 11.22 -4.44 19.17
N GLY A 51 10.20 -3.84 19.78
CA GLY A 51 10.40 -2.68 20.65
C GLY A 51 11.13 -3.10 21.92
N PHE A 52 12.16 -2.35 22.29
CA PHE A 52 12.78 -2.44 23.60
C PHE A 52 11.78 -1.93 24.63
N SER A 53 11.23 -2.82 25.46
CA SER A 53 10.49 -2.47 26.67
C SER A 53 11.49 -2.19 27.79
N THR A 54 11.33 -1.06 28.49
CA THR A 54 12.22 -0.66 29.61
C THR A 54 11.67 -1.09 30.98
N THR A 55 10.55 -1.81 31.01
CA THR A 55 9.88 -2.18 32.26
C THR A 55 10.43 -3.52 32.77
N GLN A 56 10.98 -3.54 33.99
CA GLN A 56 11.48 -4.78 34.59
C GLN A 56 10.33 -5.77 34.91
N PRO A 57 10.51 -7.08 34.66
CA PRO A 57 9.52 -8.08 35.04
C PRO A 57 9.52 -8.29 36.56
N HIS A 58 8.40 -7.99 37.23
CA HIS A 58 8.17 -8.40 38.61
C HIS A 58 8.01 -9.93 38.70
N PRO A 59 8.52 -10.58 39.76
CA PRO A 59 8.28 -12.01 39.98
C PRO A 59 6.78 -12.28 40.18
N ALA A 60 6.28 -13.33 39.53
CA ALA A 60 4.88 -13.75 39.59
C ALA A 60 4.48 -14.02 41.05
N LYS A 61 3.71 -13.09 41.64
CA LYS A 61 3.05 -13.33 42.93
C LYS A 61 1.98 -14.39 42.72
N ALA A 62 1.99 -15.41 43.57
CA ALA A 62 0.99 -16.46 43.64
C ALA A 62 -0.43 -15.86 43.58
N LYS A 63 -1.32 -16.50 42.82
CA LYS A 63 -2.75 -16.15 42.72
C LYS A 63 -3.31 -15.91 44.13
N LYS A 64 -3.59 -14.65 44.45
CA LYS A 64 -4.53 -14.33 45.53
C LYS A 64 -5.91 -14.77 45.04
N PRO A 65 -6.75 -15.41 45.89
CA PRO A 65 -8.13 -15.66 45.52
C PRO A 65 -8.81 -14.31 45.26
N LYS A 66 -9.63 -14.25 44.20
CA LYS A 66 -10.55 -13.16 43.94
C LYS A 66 -11.40 -12.96 45.19
N LEU A 67 -11.34 -11.78 45.79
CA LEU A 67 -12.38 -11.31 46.68
C LEU A 67 -13.40 -10.65 45.75
N ASP A 68 -14.52 -11.33 45.54
CA ASP A 68 -15.70 -10.69 44.98
C ASP A 68 -16.26 -9.81 46.12
N GLU A 69 -16.39 -8.51 45.89
CA GLU A 69 -17.02 -7.57 46.82
C GLU A 69 -18.53 -7.80 46.79
N GLU A 70 -18.97 -8.77 47.59
CA GLU A 70 -20.37 -8.88 48.04
C GLU A 70 -20.38 -8.98 49.57
N ASP A 71 -21.06 -8.01 50.15
CA ASP A 71 -21.68 -7.98 51.47
C ASP A 71 -20.84 -8.04 52.75
N ALA A 72 -21.13 -7.05 53.59
CA ALA A 72 -20.46 -6.72 54.83
C ALA A 72 -20.99 -7.54 56.01
N ASP A 73 -20.69 -8.84 56.04
CA ASP A 73 -20.93 -9.67 57.22
C ASP A 73 -19.89 -10.81 57.27
N GLY A 74 -18.73 -10.47 57.83
CA GLY A 74 -17.61 -11.39 57.97
C GLY A 74 -17.88 -12.54 58.94
N GLU A 75 -18.38 -13.66 58.42
CA GLU A 75 -18.11 -15.00 58.95
C GLU A 75 -17.02 -15.65 58.09
N VAL A 76 -15.82 -15.82 58.66
CA VAL A 76 -14.75 -16.61 58.03
C VAL A 76 -15.15 -18.08 58.05
N LYS A 77 -15.78 -18.56 56.97
CA LYS A 77 -16.03 -19.99 56.75
C LYS A 77 -14.68 -20.68 56.49
N ILE A 78 -14.26 -21.50 57.44
CA ILE A 78 -13.09 -22.37 57.26
C ILE A 78 -13.57 -23.59 56.48
N ASP A 79 -13.47 -23.56 55.14
CA ASP A 79 -13.86 -24.66 54.25
C ASP A 79 -12.81 -25.79 54.23
N ARG A 80 -12.39 -26.27 55.41
CA ARG A 80 -11.58 -27.48 55.55
C ARG A 80 -12.33 -28.51 56.39
N PRO A 81 -12.47 -29.78 55.93
CA PRO A 81 -13.01 -30.81 56.81
C PRO A 81 -12.09 -30.97 58.01
N LEU A 82 -12.64 -30.90 59.22
CA LEU A 82 -11.88 -31.04 60.46
C LEU A 82 -11.30 -32.46 60.55
N THR A 83 -10.04 -32.56 60.97
CA THR A 83 -9.38 -33.86 61.17
C THR A 83 -9.97 -34.63 62.35
N GLU A 84 -9.90 -35.97 62.35
CA GLU A 84 -10.45 -36.79 63.44
C GLU A 84 -9.85 -36.47 64.82
N GLU A 85 -8.60 -35.99 64.86
CA GLU A 85 -7.93 -35.55 66.08
C GLU A 85 -8.50 -34.22 66.60
N GLU A 86 -8.78 -33.27 65.71
CA GLU A 86 -9.43 -32.00 66.04
C GLU A 86 -10.87 -32.22 66.55
N LEU A 87 -11.61 -33.17 65.98
CA LEU A 87 -12.95 -33.54 66.44
C LEU A 87 -12.92 -34.15 67.84
N LYS A 88 -11.99 -35.08 68.11
CA LYS A 88 -11.80 -35.65 69.46
C LYS A 88 -11.40 -34.58 70.48
N TRP A 89 -10.59 -33.62 70.06
CA TRP A 89 -10.18 -32.49 70.92
C TRP A 89 -11.38 -31.57 71.24
N ILE A 90 -12.21 -31.27 70.25
CA ILE A 90 -13.46 -30.50 70.44
C ILE A 90 -14.44 -31.25 71.34
N ASP A 91 -14.64 -32.55 71.13
CA ASP A 91 -15.50 -33.37 71.99
C ASP A 91 -14.97 -33.42 73.43
N GLY A 92 -13.65 -33.48 73.60
CA GLY A 92 -13.00 -33.39 74.92
C GLY A 92 -13.18 -32.03 75.60
N ILE A 93 -13.19 -30.93 74.83
CA ILE A 93 -13.48 -29.59 75.34
C ILE A 93 -14.95 -29.45 75.69
N LYS A 94 -15.84 -29.96 74.83
CA LYS A 94 -17.30 -29.94 75.04
C LYS A 94 -17.69 -30.72 76.29
N ALA A 95 -17.10 -31.90 76.51
CA ALA A 95 -17.33 -32.69 77.72
C ALA A 95 -16.82 -32.00 79.00
N LYS A 96 -15.81 -31.11 78.90
CA LYS A 96 -15.36 -30.28 80.03
C LYS A 96 -16.26 -29.05 80.21
N TRP A 97 -16.74 -28.47 79.10
CA TRP A 97 -17.69 -27.38 79.08
C TRP A 97 -19.00 -27.77 79.76
N ASP A 98 -19.57 -28.91 79.42
CA ASP A 98 -20.84 -29.42 79.96
C ASP A 98 -20.78 -29.75 81.46
N LYS A 99 -19.57 -29.93 82.02
CA LYS A 99 -19.34 -30.18 83.47
C LYS A 99 -19.18 -28.90 84.28
N LEU A 100 -19.05 -27.73 83.65
CA LEU A 100 -18.91 -26.45 84.34
C LEU A 100 -20.27 -25.95 84.85
N PRO A 101 -20.34 -25.30 86.02
CA PRO A 101 -21.56 -24.66 86.48
C PRO A 101 -22.00 -23.56 85.49
N PRO A 102 -23.32 -23.33 85.30
CA PRO A 102 -23.84 -22.36 84.34
C PRO A 102 -23.29 -20.93 84.52
N ALA A 103 -22.98 -20.54 85.76
CA ALA A 103 -22.40 -19.23 86.05
C ALA A 103 -21.00 -19.03 85.44
N ALA A 104 -20.19 -20.10 85.39
CA ALA A 104 -18.86 -20.05 84.80
C ALA A 104 -18.92 -20.04 83.26
N GLN A 105 -19.84 -20.81 82.67
CA GLN A 105 -20.07 -20.79 81.22
C GLN A 105 -20.44 -19.39 80.73
N ASN A 106 -21.35 -18.70 81.43
CA ASN A 106 -21.76 -17.33 81.11
C ASN A 106 -20.61 -16.32 81.23
N GLN A 107 -19.65 -16.53 82.15
CA GLN A 107 -18.46 -15.68 82.27
C GLN A 107 -17.53 -15.88 81.08
N PHE A 108 -17.24 -17.14 80.72
CA PHE A 108 -16.41 -17.45 79.56
C PHE A 108 -16.99 -16.93 78.24
N GLU A 109 -18.32 -16.99 78.07
CA GLU A 109 -18.98 -16.41 76.89
C GLU A 109 -18.84 -14.88 76.84
N LYS A 110 -18.95 -14.19 77.98
CA LYS A 110 -18.71 -12.74 78.07
C LYS A 110 -17.27 -12.39 77.76
N ASP A 111 -16.31 -13.10 78.35
CA ASP A 111 -14.88 -12.88 78.11
C ASP A 111 -14.52 -13.14 76.64
N ALA A 112 -15.09 -14.19 76.03
CA ALA A 112 -14.90 -14.49 74.61
C ALA A 112 -15.51 -13.40 73.71
N TYR A 113 -16.66 -12.85 74.10
CA TYR A 113 -17.31 -11.76 73.39
C TYR A 113 -16.48 -10.46 73.47
N GLU A 114 -15.98 -10.10 74.65
CA GLU A 114 -15.12 -8.93 74.88
C GLU A 114 -13.78 -9.07 74.13
N LEU A 115 -13.15 -10.24 74.17
CA LEU A 115 -11.92 -10.53 73.45
C LEU A 115 -12.13 -10.39 71.92
N ASN A 116 -13.26 -10.88 71.41
CA ASN A 116 -13.57 -10.78 69.98
C ASN A 116 -13.87 -9.33 69.57
N GLN A 117 -14.53 -8.53 70.43
CA GLN A 117 -14.68 -7.09 70.21
C GLN A 117 -13.32 -6.38 70.19
N ALA A 118 -12.45 -6.65 71.16
CA ALA A 118 -11.10 -6.06 71.21
C ALA A 118 -10.25 -6.45 70.00
N ARG A 119 -10.39 -7.69 69.50
CA ARG A 119 -9.71 -8.14 68.26
C ARG A 119 -10.24 -7.41 67.03
N ARG A 120 -11.56 -7.23 66.93
CA ARG A 120 -12.19 -6.47 65.82
C ARG A 120 -11.77 -5.00 65.85
N SER A 121 -11.70 -4.37 67.02
CA SER A 121 -11.24 -2.98 67.15
C SER A 121 -9.75 -2.84 66.83
N ALA A 122 -8.91 -3.82 67.19
CA ALA A 122 -7.49 -3.80 66.87
C ALA A 122 -7.18 -4.10 65.38
N MET A 123 -8.06 -4.84 64.70
CA MET A 123 -7.96 -5.11 63.26
C MET A 123 -8.69 -4.09 62.38
N ALA A 124 -9.45 -3.16 62.97
CA ALA A 124 -10.01 -2.05 62.24
C ALA A 124 -8.86 -1.14 61.78
N MET A 125 -8.52 -1.22 60.50
CA MET A 125 -7.56 -0.32 59.86
C MET A 125 -7.99 1.14 60.11
N ASP A 126 -7.02 2.00 60.42
CA ASP A 126 -7.23 3.42 60.62
C ASP A 126 -7.60 4.08 59.28
N LYS A 127 -8.91 4.22 59.03
CA LYS A 127 -9.46 4.78 57.78
C LYS A 127 -8.98 6.20 57.51
N ASP A 128 -8.49 6.89 58.55
CA ASP A 128 -8.01 8.27 58.46
C ASP A 128 -6.63 8.36 57.81
N ALA A 129 -5.81 7.31 57.85
CA ALA A 129 -4.52 7.28 57.16
C ALA A 129 -4.66 7.22 55.63
N LEU A 130 -5.81 6.78 55.10
CA LEU A 130 -6.12 6.83 53.66
C LEU A 130 -6.63 8.21 53.21
N ARG A 131 -7.15 9.06 54.11
CA ARG A 131 -7.68 10.39 53.76
C ARG A 131 -6.59 11.45 53.49
N GLY A 132 -5.33 11.13 53.76
CA GLY A 132 -4.21 12.08 53.59
C GLY A 132 -3.67 12.22 52.17
N ALA A 133 -4.12 11.39 51.22
CA ALA A 133 -3.61 11.38 49.84
C ALA A 133 -4.65 11.93 48.85
N LYS A 134 -5.10 13.17 49.08
CA LYS A 134 -5.91 13.92 48.11
C LYS A 134 -5.05 14.25 46.89
N PHE A 135 -5.47 13.87 45.69
CA PHE A 135 -4.69 14.10 44.47
C PHE A 135 -5.03 15.45 43.84
N TRP A 136 -6.31 15.79 43.76
CA TRP A 136 -6.78 17.00 43.08
C TRP A 136 -6.74 18.25 43.97
N SER A 137 -7.05 18.12 45.27
CA SER A 137 -7.15 19.23 46.24
C SER A 137 -5.94 19.39 47.17
N HIS A 138 -4.77 18.84 46.80
CA HIS A 138 -3.55 18.90 47.65
C HIS A 138 -2.97 20.32 47.84
N LEU A 139 -3.25 21.25 46.92
CA LEU A 139 -2.81 22.65 46.93
C LEU A 139 -3.94 23.62 46.57
N GLU A 140 -5.18 23.17 46.61
CA GLU A 140 -6.32 24.01 46.25
C GLU A 140 -6.63 24.99 47.39
N GLU A 141 -6.51 26.28 47.12
CA GLU A 141 -6.79 27.35 48.09
C GLU A 141 -8.28 27.72 48.12
N ASP A 142 -8.98 27.51 46.99
CA ASP A 142 -10.40 27.81 46.88
C ASP A 142 -11.23 26.69 47.50
N THR A 143 -11.80 26.98 48.68
CA THR A 143 -12.63 26.06 49.44
C THR A 143 -13.90 25.62 48.70
N GLU A 144 -14.34 26.34 47.66
CA GLU A 144 -15.52 25.96 46.87
C GLU A 144 -15.26 24.77 45.95
N PHE A 145 -14.01 24.55 45.54
CA PHE A 145 -13.61 23.43 44.66
C PHE A 145 -13.07 22.22 45.43
N ILE A 146 -12.90 22.31 46.75
CA ILE A 146 -12.48 21.19 47.58
C ILE A 146 -13.68 20.27 47.83
N THR A 147 -13.76 19.18 47.06
CA THR A 147 -14.74 18.11 47.22
C THR A 147 -14.20 16.97 48.09
N ASP A 148 -15.04 15.97 48.33
CA ASP A 148 -14.68 14.75 49.06
C ASP A 148 -13.76 13.80 48.26
N GLU A 149 -13.48 14.09 46.97
CA GLU A 149 -12.66 13.32 46.00
C GLU A 149 -13.05 11.83 45.85
N GLN A 150 -14.18 11.41 46.44
CA GLN A 150 -14.62 10.03 46.40
C GLN A 150 -15.36 9.77 45.09
N ASN A 151 -14.84 8.81 44.31
CA ASN A 151 -15.39 8.36 43.04
C ASN A 151 -15.31 9.37 41.88
N GLU A 152 -14.30 10.23 41.87
CA GLU A 152 -14.08 11.19 40.76
C GLU A 152 -13.22 10.63 39.61
N ASP A 153 -12.33 9.68 39.90
CA ASP A 153 -11.42 9.01 38.96
C ASP A 153 -11.70 7.53 38.60
N PRO A 154 -12.78 6.85 39.06
CA PRO A 154 -13.16 5.56 38.49
C PRO A 154 -13.43 5.67 37.00
N PHE A 155 -12.96 4.66 36.25
CA PHE A 155 -13.29 4.54 34.83
C PHE A 155 -14.57 3.72 34.66
N ASP A 156 -15.66 4.39 34.31
CA ASP A 156 -17.00 3.80 34.13
C ASP A 156 -17.20 3.11 32.76
N GLU A 157 -16.12 2.94 31.97
CA GLU A 157 -16.15 2.33 30.63
C GLU A 157 -17.07 3.05 29.62
N ASP A 158 -17.34 4.34 29.84
CA ASP A 158 -18.23 5.19 29.05
C ASP A 158 -17.51 6.05 27.98
N ASP A 159 -16.19 6.16 28.06
CA ASP A 159 -15.37 6.85 27.07
C ASP A 159 -14.31 5.95 26.42
N ILE A 160 -13.90 6.33 25.21
CA ILE A 160 -12.86 5.67 24.43
C ILE A 160 -11.60 6.53 24.38
N MET A 161 -10.45 5.91 24.11
CA MET A 161 -9.19 6.64 23.98
C MET A 161 -9.23 7.64 22.81
N ALA A 162 -8.44 8.72 22.89
CA ALA A 162 -8.37 9.75 21.84
C ALA A 162 -8.13 9.20 20.42
N MET A 163 -7.27 8.18 20.28
CA MET A 163 -7.05 7.52 18.98
C MET A 163 -8.30 6.82 18.43
N ALA A 164 -9.15 6.28 19.31
CA ALA A 164 -10.42 5.68 18.94
C ALA A 164 -11.46 6.74 18.57
N HIS A 165 -11.47 7.90 19.23
CA HIS A 165 -12.27 9.06 18.82
C HIS A 165 -11.89 9.56 17.42
N HIS A 166 -10.59 9.67 17.11
CA HIS A 166 -10.15 10.02 15.76
C HIS A 166 -10.65 9.02 14.71
N LYS A 167 -10.63 7.72 15.04
CA LYS A 167 -11.17 6.70 14.14
C LYS A 167 -12.69 6.80 14.00
N PHE A 168 -13.39 7.16 15.07
CA PHE A 168 -14.83 7.37 15.05
C PHE A 168 -15.21 8.60 14.21
N GLU A 169 -14.44 9.67 14.26
CA GLU A 169 -14.64 10.85 13.43
C GLU A 169 -14.41 10.55 11.94
N GLU A 170 -13.37 9.78 11.60
CA GLU A 170 -13.18 9.27 10.23
C GLU A 170 -14.43 8.52 9.72
N PHE A 171 -15.09 7.72 10.57
CA PHE A 171 -16.34 7.06 10.21
C PHE A 171 -17.51 8.04 10.02
N ARG A 172 -17.55 9.14 10.77
CA ARG A 172 -18.56 10.19 10.59
C ARG A 172 -18.37 10.89 9.24
N GLU A 173 -17.14 11.22 8.87
CA GLU A 173 -16.78 11.76 7.56
C GLU A 173 -17.18 10.81 6.43
N TYR A 174 -16.88 9.50 6.56
CA TYR A 174 -17.30 8.51 5.57
C TYR A 174 -18.82 8.43 5.39
N ARG A 175 -19.57 8.54 6.49
CA ARG A 175 -21.04 8.55 6.44
C ARG A 175 -21.56 9.84 5.82
N GLU A 176 -20.88 10.96 6.02
CA GLU A 176 -21.18 12.21 5.36
C GLU A 176 -21.00 12.10 3.84
N TYR A 177 -19.84 11.65 3.37
CA TYR A 177 -19.61 11.42 1.93
C TYR A 177 -20.57 10.39 1.33
N ALA A 178 -20.92 9.33 2.07
CA ALA A 178 -21.92 8.37 1.63
C ALA A 178 -23.32 9.01 1.49
N ARG A 179 -23.68 9.93 2.38
CA ARG A 179 -24.93 10.71 2.29
C ARG A 179 -24.91 11.63 1.07
N LEU A 180 -23.82 12.37 0.85
CA LEU A 180 -23.64 13.22 -0.32
C LEU A 180 -23.75 12.41 -1.62
N ALA A 181 -23.12 11.24 -1.67
CA ALA A 181 -23.16 10.35 -2.82
C ALA A 181 -24.56 9.76 -3.08
N ALA A 182 -25.33 9.46 -2.03
CA ALA A 182 -26.66 8.89 -2.17
C ALA A 182 -27.72 9.93 -2.56
N TRP A 183 -27.64 11.15 -2.00
CA TRP A 183 -28.72 12.13 -2.10
C TRP A 183 -28.39 13.33 -2.98
N GLU A 184 -27.14 13.80 -3.01
CA GLU A 184 -26.75 15.01 -3.75
C GLU A 184 -26.14 14.70 -5.12
N MET A 185 -25.25 13.70 -5.21
CA MET A 185 -24.62 13.34 -6.50
C MET A 185 -25.63 13.00 -7.61
N PRO A 186 -26.75 12.30 -7.35
CA PRO A 186 -27.77 12.07 -8.39
C PRO A 186 -28.43 13.36 -8.87
N LEU A 187 -28.41 14.44 -8.09
CA LEU A 187 -28.95 15.74 -8.52
C LEU A 187 -28.04 16.43 -9.54
N LEU A 188 -26.73 16.14 -9.54
CA LEU A 188 -25.77 16.67 -10.52
C LEU A 188 -26.08 16.21 -11.94
N SER A 189 -26.74 15.06 -12.12
CA SER A 189 -27.14 14.59 -13.45
C SER A 189 -28.11 15.55 -14.15
N LYS A 190 -28.85 16.37 -13.40
CA LYS A 190 -29.75 17.40 -13.95
C LYS A 190 -28.99 18.58 -14.57
N LEU A 191 -27.74 18.81 -14.14
CA LEU A 191 -26.87 19.89 -14.62
C LEU A 191 -25.86 19.42 -15.67
N ALA A 192 -25.77 18.12 -15.90
CA ALA A 192 -24.86 17.54 -16.87
C ALA A 192 -25.26 17.93 -18.30
N ARG A 193 -24.27 18.34 -19.10
CA ARG A 193 -24.41 18.59 -20.53
C ARG A 193 -23.71 17.48 -21.31
N PRO A 194 -24.30 16.97 -22.41
CA PRO A 194 -23.61 15.99 -23.25
C PRO A 194 -22.36 16.61 -23.87
N PHE A 195 -21.35 15.79 -24.13
CA PHE A 195 -20.16 16.22 -24.83
C PHE A 195 -20.44 16.39 -26.32
N GLU A 196 -20.29 17.62 -26.82
CA GLU A 196 -20.32 17.93 -28.24
C GLU A 196 -18.88 18.03 -28.74
N PRO A 197 -18.47 17.22 -29.74
CA PRO A 197 -17.13 17.32 -30.29
C PRO A 197 -16.93 18.67 -31.00
N PRO A 198 -15.71 19.24 -30.95
CA PRO A 198 -15.42 20.51 -31.62
C PRO A 198 -15.58 20.37 -33.14
N THR A 199 -16.05 21.45 -33.78
CA THR A 199 -16.20 21.54 -35.22
C THR A 199 -14.87 21.91 -35.90
N GLU A 200 -14.81 21.83 -37.23
CA GLU A 200 -13.62 22.23 -38.01
C GLU A 200 -13.28 23.73 -37.85
N GLU A 201 -14.24 24.57 -37.47
CA GLU A 201 -14.06 26.00 -37.19
C GLU A 201 -13.32 26.27 -35.86
N GLU A 202 -13.17 25.27 -35.00
CA GLU A 202 -12.52 25.36 -33.69
C GLU A 202 -11.16 24.62 -33.65
N PRO A 203 -10.17 24.98 -34.49
CA PRO A 203 -8.89 24.26 -34.58
C PRO A 203 -7.93 24.58 -33.43
N LEU A 204 -8.27 25.54 -32.56
CA LEU A 204 -7.40 26.01 -31.48
C LEU A 204 -7.71 25.33 -30.17
N ARG A 205 -6.72 24.66 -29.59
CA ARG A 205 -6.82 24.03 -28.27
C ARG A 205 -6.09 24.87 -27.23
N PHE A 206 -6.86 25.57 -26.39
CA PHE A 206 -6.32 26.26 -25.22
C PHE A 206 -6.27 25.34 -23.99
N ARG A 207 -5.19 25.45 -23.21
CA ARG A 207 -5.02 24.77 -21.93
C ARG A 207 -4.79 25.80 -20.82
N TYR A 208 -5.61 25.71 -19.79
CA TYR A 208 -5.53 26.49 -18.55
C TYR A 208 -5.06 25.59 -17.40
N THR A 209 -4.40 26.18 -16.42
CA THR A 209 -3.99 25.50 -15.18
C THR A 209 -4.63 26.24 -14.03
N SER A 210 -5.21 25.52 -13.06
CA SER A 210 -5.72 26.11 -11.82
C SER A 210 -5.39 25.20 -10.65
N TYR A 211 -5.13 25.78 -9.48
CA TYR A 211 -4.69 25.08 -8.27
C TYR A 211 -5.78 25.00 -7.19
N MET A 212 -7.05 25.18 -7.58
CA MET A 212 -8.25 24.94 -6.76
C MET A 212 -8.17 25.48 -5.31
N GLY A 213 -8.02 26.80 -5.16
CA GLY A 213 -8.00 27.49 -3.87
C GLY A 213 -6.63 28.02 -3.46
N GLU A 214 -5.56 27.57 -4.12
CA GLU A 214 -4.21 28.09 -3.93
C GLU A 214 -3.85 29.13 -4.99
N PHE A 215 -3.17 30.20 -4.57
CA PHE A 215 -2.58 31.18 -5.48
C PHE A 215 -1.19 30.71 -5.91
N HIS A 216 -1.05 30.30 -7.17
CA HIS A 216 0.23 29.86 -7.72
C HIS A 216 0.61 30.72 -8.95
N PRO A 217 1.85 31.24 -9.07
CA PRO A 217 2.23 32.13 -10.17
C PRO A 217 2.10 31.48 -11.55
N ALA A 218 2.26 30.16 -11.65
CA ALA A 218 2.05 29.43 -12.91
C ALA A 218 0.57 29.30 -13.33
N GLU A 219 -0.38 29.72 -12.49
CA GLU A 219 -1.80 29.77 -12.85
C GLU A 219 -2.06 30.76 -13.99
N SER A 220 -1.32 31.86 -14.09
CA SER A 220 -1.50 32.87 -15.15
C SER A 220 -1.21 32.31 -16.56
N LYS A 221 -0.37 31.27 -16.66
CA LYS A 221 0.10 30.71 -17.93
C LYS A 221 -1.02 30.06 -18.74
N VAL A 222 -1.14 30.49 -19.99
CA VAL A 222 -2.02 29.86 -20.98
C VAL A 222 -1.17 29.23 -22.08
N VAL A 223 -1.56 28.02 -22.50
CA VAL A 223 -0.92 27.31 -23.61
C VAL A 223 -1.93 27.14 -24.74
N VAL A 224 -1.51 27.38 -25.98
CA VAL A 224 -2.30 27.10 -27.17
C VAL A 224 -1.57 26.08 -28.05
N GLU A 225 -2.34 25.11 -28.53
CA GLU A 225 -1.91 24.08 -29.47
C GLU A 225 -2.84 24.14 -30.69
N PHE A 226 -2.28 24.11 -31.90
CA PHE A 226 -3.04 24.07 -33.14
C PHE A 226 -2.24 23.41 -34.27
N CYS A 227 -2.94 22.91 -35.29
CA CYS A 227 -2.33 22.38 -36.49
C CYS A 227 -2.35 23.43 -37.62
N PRO A 228 -1.22 23.71 -38.30
CA PRO A 228 -1.23 24.61 -39.45
C PRO A 228 -2.14 24.18 -40.61
N LYS A 229 -2.47 22.88 -40.71
CA LYS A 229 -3.34 22.33 -41.77
C LYS A 229 -4.80 22.73 -41.56
N ASP A 230 -5.24 22.85 -40.32
CA ASP A 230 -6.65 23.08 -39.96
C ASP A 230 -7.06 24.56 -40.10
N LEU A 231 -6.12 25.45 -40.42
CA LEU A 231 -6.36 26.90 -40.54
C LEU A 231 -6.81 27.35 -41.94
N GLY A 232 -7.11 26.41 -42.85
CA GLY A 232 -7.57 26.73 -44.20
C GLY A 232 -6.56 27.49 -45.07
N LEU A 233 -5.26 27.30 -44.83
CA LEU A 233 -4.17 27.92 -45.59
C LEU A 233 -3.78 27.07 -46.81
N THR A 234 -3.26 27.69 -47.87
CA THR A 234 -2.68 26.94 -49.01
C THR A 234 -1.38 26.26 -48.61
N GLU A 235 -0.94 25.21 -49.33
CA GLU A 235 0.26 24.45 -48.95
C GLU A 235 1.53 25.32 -48.84
N ALA A 236 1.72 26.27 -49.76
CA ALA A 236 2.82 27.23 -49.70
C ALA A 236 2.74 28.13 -48.44
N GLN A 237 1.55 28.63 -48.11
CA GLN A 237 1.31 29.43 -46.91
C GLN A 237 1.48 28.61 -45.63
N GLN A 238 1.09 27.34 -45.64
CA GLN A 238 1.31 26.41 -44.54
C GLN A 238 2.80 26.17 -44.31
N LEU A 239 3.58 25.96 -45.38
CA LEU A 239 5.03 25.82 -45.29
C LEU A 239 5.68 27.10 -44.76
N LYS A 240 5.24 28.27 -45.22
CA LYS A 240 5.67 29.57 -44.69
C LYS A 240 5.35 29.69 -43.20
N MET A 241 4.14 29.31 -42.77
CA MET A 241 3.74 29.34 -41.36
C MET A 241 4.60 28.40 -40.50
N LYS A 242 4.88 27.18 -40.98
CA LYS A 242 5.77 26.23 -40.29
C LYS A 242 7.17 26.80 -40.09
N LYS A 243 7.70 27.54 -41.08
CA LYS A 243 9.00 28.24 -40.98
C LYS A 243 8.94 29.38 -39.96
N LEU A 244 7.88 30.20 -39.97
CA LEU A 244 7.69 31.30 -39.02
C LEU A 244 7.57 30.85 -37.56
N LEU A 245 6.95 29.69 -37.32
CA LEU A 245 6.82 29.12 -35.98
C LEU A 245 8.16 28.70 -35.37
N GLY A 246 9.11 28.28 -36.22
CA GLY A 246 10.45 27.84 -35.83
C GLY A 246 10.40 26.70 -34.81
N PRO A 247 11.02 26.84 -33.63
CA PRO A 247 11.10 25.76 -32.63
C PRO A 247 9.76 25.39 -32.00
N ARG A 248 8.72 26.20 -32.19
CA ARG A 248 7.36 25.96 -31.66
C ARG A 248 6.60 24.90 -32.45
N TYR A 249 7.03 24.61 -33.67
CA TYR A 249 6.44 23.59 -34.53
C TYR A 249 7.09 22.24 -34.29
N ASN A 250 6.27 21.21 -34.01
CA ASN A 250 6.75 19.83 -33.92
C ASN A 250 6.59 19.12 -35.29
N PRO A 251 7.69 18.71 -35.95
CA PRO A 251 7.61 18.04 -37.25
C PRO A 251 7.06 16.61 -37.20
N GLU A 252 7.08 15.92 -36.05
CA GLU A 252 6.52 14.56 -35.93
C GLU A 252 5.00 14.56 -35.77
N THR A 253 4.46 15.48 -34.98
CA THR A 253 3.01 15.55 -34.72
C THR A 253 2.31 16.58 -35.58
N GLU A 254 3.06 17.41 -36.31
CA GLU A 254 2.56 18.55 -37.12
C GLU A 254 1.79 19.60 -36.30
N ILE A 255 2.01 19.64 -34.98
CA ILE A 255 1.32 20.55 -34.06
C ILE A 255 2.26 21.70 -33.69
N ALA A 256 1.75 22.92 -33.78
CA ALA A 256 2.38 24.11 -33.23
C ALA A 256 1.95 24.30 -31.77
N LYS A 257 2.91 24.52 -30.88
CA LYS A 257 2.65 24.75 -29.46
C LYS A 257 3.34 26.03 -28.98
N MET A 258 2.58 26.94 -28.39
CA MET A 258 3.10 28.16 -27.79
C MET A 258 2.36 28.49 -26.50
N SER A 259 3.02 29.23 -25.62
CA SER A 259 2.44 29.64 -24.33
C SER A 259 2.77 31.08 -24.01
N CYS A 260 1.92 31.73 -23.24
CA CYS A 260 2.15 33.06 -22.71
C CYS A 260 1.89 33.08 -21.20
N GLU A 261 2.82 33.69 -20.48
CA GLU A 261 2.77 33.96 -19.03
C GLU A 261 3.26 35.39 -18.72
N GLN A 262 3.21 36.29 -19.71
CA GLN A 262 3.72 37.66 -19.60
C GLN A 262 2.80 38.55 -18.77
N PHE A 263 1.50 38.28 -18.80
CA PHE A 263 0.48 39.06 -18.10
C PHE A 263 0.01 38.34 -16.83
N GLU A 264 -0.53 39.12 -15.91
CA GLU A 264 -1.01 38.63 -14.61
C GLU A 264 -2.25 37.75 -14.75
N HIS A 265 -3.20 38.14 -15.62
CA HIS A 265 -4.45 37.41 -15.79
C HIS A 265 -4.41 36.44 -16.98
N GLN A 266 -4.94 35.22 -16.77
CA GLN A 266 -5.07 34.21 -17.82
C GLN A 266 -5.83 34.73 -19.05
N ALA A 267 -6.87 35.55 -18.85
CA ALA A 267 -7.65 36.12 -19.94
C ALA A 267 -6.80 37.02 -20.85
N GLN A 268 -5.86 37.79 -20.28
CA GLN A 268 -4.95 38.64 -21.03
C GLN A 268 -3.94 37.78 -21.82
N ASN A 269 -3.36 36.76 -21.16
CA ASN A 269 -2.46 35.81 -21.83
C ASN A 269 -3.15 35.06 -22.98
N LYS A 270 -4.42 34.64 -22.81
CA LYS A 270 -5.23 34.04 -23.88
C LYS A 270 -5.42 35.00 -25.05
N ARG A 271 -5.81 36.25 -24.77
CA ARG A 271 -6.04 37.27 -25.81
C ARG A 271 -4.78 37.53 -26.62
N TYR A 272 -3.65 37.72 -25.94
CA TYR A 272 -2.36 37.92 -26.59
C TYR A 272 -2.00 36.75 -27.52
N LEU A 273 -2.22 35.51 -27.08
CA LEU A 273 -2.00 34.34 -27.94
C LEU A 273 -2.91 34.34 -29.17
N GLY A 274 -4.16 34.77 -29.04
CA GLY A 274 -5.08 34.97 -30.17
C GLY A 274 -4.55 36.01 -31.17
N ASP A 275 -4.10 37.16 -30.68
CA ASP A 275 -3.54 38.23 -31.52
C ASP A 275 -2.26 37.76 -32.24
N VAL A 276 -1.40 37.00 -31.55
CA VAL A 276 -0.20 36.40 -32.15
C VAL A 276 -0.56 35.41 -33.25
N ILE A 277 -1.55 34.54 -33.04
CA ILE A 277 -2.00 33.58 -34.06
C ILE A 277 -2.57 34.32 -35.27
N ASN A 278 -3.39 35.36 -35.07
CA ASN A 278 -3.91 36.19 -36.15
C ASN A 278 -2.77 36.82 -36.95
N SER A 279 -1.77 37.40 -36.27
CA SER A 279 -0.59 37.97 -36.92
C SER A 279 0.24 36.92 -37.70
N LEU A 280 0.28 35.67 -37.21
CA LEU A 280 0.95 34.58 -37.92
C LEU A 280 0.19 34.18 -39.18
N ILE A 281 -1.14 34.15 -39.13
CA ILE A 281 -2.01 33.87 -40.28
C ILE A 281 -1.88 34.98 -41.32
N GLU A 282 -1.89 36.25 -40.90
CA GLU A 282 -1.68 37.39 -41.79
C GLU A 282 -0.31 37.32 -42.49
N LYS A 283 0.76 37.10 -41.73
CA LYS A 283 2.11 36.94 -42.29
C LYS A 283 2.22 35.71 -43.19
N ALA A 284 1.54 34.62 -42.87
CA ALA A 284 1.51 33.43 -43.73
C ALA A 284 0.82 33.71 -45.07
N LYS A 285 -0.22 34.57 -45.08
CA LYS A 285 -0.97 34.94 -46.29
C LYS A 285 -0.29 36.02 -47.14
N ASP A 286 0.61 36.82 -46.56
CA ASP A 286 1.33 37.88 -47.27
C ASP A 286 2.16 37.33 -48.46
N PRO A 287 1.86 37.74 -49.71
CA PRO A 287 2.53 37.27 -50.93
C PRO A 287 3.93 37.86 -51.16
N THR A 288 4.36 38.84 -50.37
CA THR A 288 5.62 39.56 -50.60
C THR A 288 6.85 38.64 -50.58
N ASP A 289 6.87 37.68 -49.67
CA ASP A 289 7.95 36.69 -49.53
C ASP A 289 7.37 35.35 -49.06
N MET A 290 7.54 34.28 -49.83
CA MET A 290 6.98 32.94 -49.53
C MET A 290 8.00 31.98 -48.88
N PHE A 291 9.26 32.41 -48.71
CA PHE A 291 10.36 31.61 -48.17
C PHE A 291 10.56 30.26 -48.87
N GLU A 292 10.21 30.10 -50.14
CA GLU A 292 10.29 28.82 -50.85
C GLU A 292 11.72 28.28 -50.97
N ASP A 293 12.68 29.19 -51.04
CA ASP A 293 14.13 28.94 -51.07
C ASP A 293 14.67 28.35 -49.76
N ILE A 294 14.04 28.65 -48.62
CA ILE A 294 14.48 28.18 -47.30
C ILE A 294 13.84 26.82 -46.99
N PRO A 295 14.60 25.74 -46.77
CA PRO A 295 14.06 24.46 -46.35
C PRO A 295 13.50 24.52 -44.92
N LEU A 296 12.55 23.65 -44.59
CA LEU A 296 12.01 23.57 -43.23
C LEU A 296 13.09 23.10 -42.25
N TYR A 297 13.46 23.97 -41.32
CA TYR A 297 14.41 23.64 -40.28
C TYR A 297 13.80 22.69 -39.25
N THR A 298 14.45 21.54 -39.00
CA THR A 298 13.99 20.50 -38.06
C THR A 298 15.02 20.16 -36.98
N GLY A 299 16.12 20.91 -36.87
CA GLY A 299 17.22 20.63 -35.94
C GLY A 299 16.86 20.76 -34.46
N HIS A 300 15.76 21.48 -34.14
CA HIS A 300 15.27 21.61 -32.75
C HIS A 300 14.54 20.36 -32.24
N HIS A 301 14.08 19.47 -33.13
CA HIS A 301 13.33 18.28 -32.75
C HIS A 301 14.20 17.02 -32.86
N THR A 302 14.18 16.19 -31.81
CA THR A 302 14.88 14.90 -31.81
C THR A 302 13.94 13.79 -32.22
N PHE A 303 14.12 13.26 -33.42
CA PHE A 303 13.28 12.19 -33.95
C PHE A 303 13.53 10.87 -33.21
N LYS A 304 12.47 10.29 -32.64
CA LYS A 304 12.56 9.04 -31.88
C LYS A 304 12.09 7.86 -32.72
N VAL A 305 13.02 7.07 -33.24
CA VAL A 305 12.71 5.83 -33.96
C VAL A 305 12.22 4.79 -32.95
N LYS A 306 10.93 4.44 -33.01
CA LYS A 306 10.34 3.37 -32.20
C LYS A 306 10.56 2.03 -32.92
N PRO A 307 11.43 1.13 -32.42
CA PRO A 307 11.61 -0.17 -33.04
C PRO A 307 10.28 -0.94 -32.99
N LYS A 308 9.92 -1.56 -34.10
CA LYS A 308 8.71 -2.39 -34.21
C LYS A 308 9.12 -3.85 -34.28
N PHE A 309 8.28 -4.72 -33.74
CA PHE A 309 8.49 -6.16 -33.87
C PHE A 309 8.59 -6.55 -35.37
N PRO A 310 9.68 -7.21 -35.80
CA PRO A 310 9.85 -7.60 -37.19
C PRO A 310 8.65 -8.43 -37.68
N LYS A 311 8.08 -8.04 -38.81
CA LYS A 311 6.93 -8.77 -39.38
C LYS A 311 7.31 -10.20 -39.76
N GLU A 312 8.55 -10.41 -40.18
CA GLU A 312 9.10 -11.71 -40.58
C GLU A 312 9.19 -12.74 -39.44
N TRP A 313 9.27 -12.27 -38.19
CA TRP A 313 9.32 -13.14 -37.01
C TRP A 313 7.92 -13.54 -36.51
N ARG A 314 6.88 -13.02 -37.14
CA ARG A 314 5.51 -13.47 -36.86
C ARG A 314 5.43 -14.94 -37.29
N MET A 315 5.00 -15.79 -36.37
CA MET A 315 4.85 -17.23 -36.59
C MET A 315 3.60 -17.54 -37.44
N THR A 316 3.58 -17.03 -38.68
CA THR A 316 2.61 -17.38 -39.71
C THR A 316 2.75 -18.85 -40.09
N GLU A 317 1.72 -19.44 -40.69
CA GLU A 317 1.73 -20.84 -41.11
C GLU A 317 2.86 -21.12 -42.11
N GLU A 318 3.07 -20.21 -43.06
CA GLU A 318 4.18 -20.26 -44.01
C GLU A 318 5.54 -20.26 -43.30
N ARG A 319 5.70 -19.39 -42.27
CA ARG A 319 6.95 -19.31 -41.52
C ARG A 319 7.20 -20.57 -40.70
N ARG A 320 6.15 -21.20 -40.15
CA ARG A 320 6.28 -22.48 -39.45
C ARG A 320 6.78 -23.57 -40.38
N LYS A 321 6.15 -23.74 -41.54
CA LYS A 321 6.58 -24.69 -42.57
C LYS A 321 8.04 -24.46 -42.99
N TYR A 322 8.40 -23.21 -43.25
CA TYR A 322 9.78 -22.83 -43.54
C TYR A 322 10.75 -23.22 -42.42
N ILE A 323 10.40 -22.96 -41.16
CA ILE A 323 11.24 -23.32 -40.01
C ILE A 323 11.40 -24.84 -39.91
N ASP A 324 10.33 -25.60 -40.16
CA ASP A 324 10.37 -27.06 -40.12
C ASP A 324 11.25 -27.62 -41.25
N GLU A 325 11.10 -27.11 -42.48
CA GLU A 325 11.98 -27.45 -43.61
C GLU A 325 13.45 -27.11 -43.33
N VAL A 326 13.72 -25.95 -42.71
CA VAL A 326 15.08 -25.54 -42.35
C VAL A 326 15.67 -26.47 -41.30
N ARG A 327 14.88 -26.90 -40.31
CA ARG A 327 15.30 -27.87 -39.29
C ARG A 327 15.60 -29.23 -39.90
N GLU A 328 14.77 -29.70 -40.82
CA GLU A 328 14.99 -30.96 -41.54
C GLU A 328 16.28 -30.92 -42.36
N LYS A 329 16.49 -29.85 -43.13
CA LYS A 329 17.72 -29.65 -43.91
C LYS A 329 18.96 -29.61 -43.03
N ALA A 330 18.90 -28.90 -41.89
CA ALA A 330 20.02 -28.84 -40.95
C ALA A 330 20.36 -30.23 -40.38
N LEU A 331 19.34 -31.01 -40.02
CA LEU A 331 19.50 -32.37 -39.49
C LEU A 331 20.14 -33.30 -40.53
N LEU A 332 19.76 -33.20 -41.80
CA LEU A 332 20.36 -33.99 -42.88
C LEU A 332 21.85 -33.65 -43.06
N ILE A 333 22.19 -32.35 -43.08
CA ILE A 333 23.59 -31.91 -43.20
C ILE A 333 24.45 -32.45 -42.05
N ASP A 334 23.92 -32.48 -40.83
CA ASP A 334 24.65 -33.00 -39.67
C ASP A 334 24.85 -34.51 -39.78
N LYS A 335 23.84 -35.26 -40.21
CA LYS A 335 23.97 -36.71 -40.50
C LYS A 335 25.00 -37.00 -41.60
N GLU A 336 25.00 -36.23 -42.68
CA GLU A 336 25.98 -36.39 -43.76
C GLU A 336 27.41 -36.18 -43.25
N LYS A 337 27.62 -35.20 -42.37
CA LYS A 337 28.92 -34.96 -41.73
C LYS A 337 29.31 -36.07 -40.76
N GLU A 338 28.36 -36.64 -40.04
CA GLU A 338 28.59 -37.81 -39.18
C GLU A 338 29.02 -39.03 -40.00
N GLU A 339 28.30 -39.34 -41.08
CA GLU A 339 28.60 -40.46 -41.98
C GLU A 339 29.97 -40.30 -42.65
N GLN A 340 30.34 -39.08 -43.03
CA GLN A 340 31.66 -38.77 -43.59
C GLN A 340 32.77 -38.71 -42.52
N GLY A 341 32.43 -38.83 -41.22
CA GLY A 341 33.38 -38.70 -40.11
C GLY A 341 33.98 -37.30 -39.95
N LEU A 342 33.36 -36.29 -40.57
CA LEU A 342 33.76 -34.89 -40.57
C LEU A 342 33.10 -34.09 -39.45
N LEU A 343 32.12 -34.67 -38.73
CA LEU A 343 31.52 -34.03 -37.57
C LEU A 343 32.56 -33.92 -36.44
N VAL A 344 33.02 -32.69 -36.20
CA VAL A 344 34.08 -32.41 -35.24
C VAL A 344 33.51 -32.37 -33.82
N ASP A 345 33.85 -33.37 -33.01
CA ASP A 345 33.69 -33.29 -31.57
C ASP A 345 34.93 -32.64 -30.92
N GLY A 346 34.80 -31.35 -30.60
CA GLY A 346 35.86 -30.52 -30.02
C GLY A 346 36.52 -31.14 -28.77
N PRO A 347 35.76 -31.49 -27.70
CA PRO A 347 36.33 -32.10 -26.51
C PRO A 347 37.00 -33.45 -26.77
N ALA A 348 36.44 -34.32 -27.61
CA ALA A 348 37.09 -35.60 -27.94
C ALA A 348 38.41 -35.38 -28.69
N ARG A 349 38.44 -34.45 -29.65
CA ARG A 349 39.65 -34.11 -30.41
C ARG A 349 40.76 -33.53 -29.52
N ILE A 350 40.39 -32.72 -28.52
CA ILE A 350 41.34 -32.19 -27.52
C ILE A 350 41.90 -33.33 -26.66
N LYS A 351 41.05 -34.22 -26.14
CA LYS A 351 41.50 -35.39 -25.35
C LYS A 351 42.46 -36.27 -26.14
N GLN A 352 42.11 -36.62 -27.38
CA GLN A 352 42.97 -37.40 -28.28
C GLN A 352 44.32 -36.72 -28.55
N TYR A 353 44.34 -35.39 -28.65
CA TYR A 353 45.58 -34.64 -28.84
C TYR A 353 46.46 -34.64 -27.58
N LEU A 354 45.85 -34.50 -26.39
CA LEU A 354 46.55 -34.55 -25.11
C LEU A 354 47.07 -35.95 -24.76
N GLU A 355 46.34 -36.99 -25.14
CA GLU A 355 46.70 -38.39 -24.91
C GLU A 355 47.78 -38.89 -25.90
N LYS A 356 47.93 -38.25 -27.06
CA LYS A 356 49.03 -38.55 -27.98
C LYS A 356 50.37 -38.09 -27.36
N PRO A 357 51.30 -39.01 -27.08
CA PRO A 357 52.62 -38.62 -26.61
C PRO A 357 53.30 -37.79 -27.71
N VAL A 358 53.86 -36.64 -27.34
CA VAL A 358 54.69 -35.84 -28.24
C VAL A 358 55.86 -36.72 -28.67
N ALA A 359 55.89 -37.12 -29.95
CA ALA A 359 57.08 -37.72 -30.53
C ALA A 359 58.17 -36.65 -30.48
N VAL A 360 59.05 -36.75 -29.49
CA VAL A 360 60.25 -35.90 -29.41
C VAL A 360 61.07 -36.26 -30.64
N PRO A 361 61.23 -35.34 -31.61
CA PRO A 361 62.01 -35.64 -32.79
C PRO A 361 63.47 -35.91 -32.36
N GLU A 362 64.10 -36.95 -32.90
CA GLU A 362 65.41 -37.50 -32.46
C GLU A 362 66.53 -36.44 -32.35
N HIS A 363 66.41 -35.31 -33.03
CA HIS A 363 67.37 -34.20 -32.94
C HIS A 363 67.46 -33.54 -31.55
N VAL A 364 66.51 -33.77 -30.64
CA VAL A 364 66.53 -33.21 -29.27
C VAL A 364 67.31 -34.10 -28.29
N LEU A 365 67.59 -35.37 -28.63
CA LEU A 365 68.42 -36.27 -27.80
C LEU A 365 69.93 -36.08 -27.98
N GLN A 366 70.36 -35.37 -29.03
CA GLN A 366 71.75 -34.92 -29.17
C GLN A 366 71.95 -33.60 -28.43
N ARG A 367 72.05 -33.64 -27.10
CA ARG A 367 72.65 -32.51 -26.37
C ARG A 367 74.16 -32.50 -26.67
N PRO A 368 74.73 -31.42 -27.24
CA PRO A 368 76.19 -31.30 -27.30
C PRO A 368 76.73 -31.23 -25.88
N VAL A 369 77.58 -32.20 -25.53
CA VAL A 369 78.37 -32.21 -24.30
C VAL A 369 79.22 -30.93 -24.28
N ARG A 370 78.95 -30.01 -23.36
CA ARG A 370 79.79 -28.83 -23.17
C ARG A 370 81.17 -29.28 -22.68
N PRO A 371 82.29 -28.86 -23.31
CA PRO A 371 83.61 -29.23 -22.83
C PRO A 371 83.87 -28.61 -21.45
N THR A 372 84.13 -29.48 -20.47
CA THR A 372 84.61 -29.11 -19.15
C THR A 372 86.10 -28.77 -19.20
N SER A 373 86.44 -27.49 -19.32
CA SER A 373 87.78 -27.02 -18.92
C SER A 373 87.77 -25.52 -18.66
N ARG A 374 87.72 -25.12 -17.39
CA ARG A 374 88.37 -23.88 -16.95
C ARG A 374 89.57 -24.31 -16.10
N PRO A 375 90.82 -24.09 -16.55
CA PRO A 375 92.00 -24.57 -15.83
C PRO A 375 92.23 -23.74 -14.57
N ALA A 376 92.54 -24.42 -13.46
CA ALA A 376 93.00 -23.81 -12.22
C ALA A 376 94.54 -23.73 -12.22
N ARG A 377 95.10 -22.54 -12.43
CA ARG A 377 96.52 -22.18 -12.20
C ARG A 377 96.67 -20.66 -12.29
N ARG A 378 97.57 -19.97 -11.59
CA ARG A 378 98.04 -19.89 -10.19
C ARG A 378 99.11 -18.77 -10.22
N ILE A 379 99.18 -17.97 -9.15
CA ILE A 379 100.07 -16.80 -8.90
C ILE A 379 99.58 -15.50 -9.52
#